data_AF-A0AB38BR70-F1
#
_entry.id   AF-A0AB38BR70-F1
#
_cell.length_a   1.000
_cell.length_b   1.000
_cell.length_c   1.000
_cell.angle_alpha   90.00
_cell.angle_beta   90.00
_cell.angle_gamma   90.00
#
_symmetry.space_group_name_H-M   'P 1'
#
loop_
_entity.id
_entity.type
_entity.pdbx_description
1 polymer ?
#
loop_
_entity_poly.entity_id
_entity_poly.type
_entity_poly.pdbx_seq_one_letter_code
_entity_poly.pdbx_strand_id
1 'polypeptide(L)'
;MGMAVGKRVGHRFIVLEARLMPVISKWIERIRILFWPASRRKSGLLAPPIIAELLPDVPGGEPNLLPSSAWLAPLRVDFPMWQNSGPSPGDPEYLRVYWNDMLLEEKIWTEPVQPADLFSMIAQQYLIEGQHRLRYSVETANQVQTESETLVFVIDKTAPVFEDEGALIFPEEIISDGLTAAWLDTHDDTLLAEVPAYFSPSPGDIITWYWSSTPTGSEHTGTLTLEASDIGSAINIAFGRQLILESGDGIRYASYRLKDRSGNAGPRALAVSLLVCAQPVPRVFPPPRVQEATGSASASRLDPVDVFQGATVSIPEDAVIFPGETVRVQWAEPGSVGSFLTEIADSRLFSIPPTQVAQHFGKSIPVYYEVFEKSADSPHISDRHTLSIMGMTGFPVVQCDKVSGGRLSLHDIAEGGYARFTLDSWSFMGTDQFVSVEVHGLSSADNALLVVSVLDEYPVPVVDDEIDAGHISKTDLNRFMIGTQLDVRVRVSFDQTLSWQPFPSLRATLYA
;
A
#
# COMPACT_ATOMS: atom_id res chain seq x y z
N MET A 1 45.16 6.29 -9.85
CA MET A 1 44.25 5.91 -10.95
C MET A 1 42.89 5.67 -10.32
N GLY A 2 41.86 6.41 -10.73
CA GLY A 2 40.49 6.30 -10.20
C GLY A 2 39.92 7.62 -9.69
N MET A 3 39.51 8.50 -10.61
CA MET A 3 38.59 9.61 -10.35
C MET A 3 37.15 9.09 -10.40
N ALA A 4 36.32 9.47 -9.42
CA ALA A 4 34.87 9.47 -9.55
C ALA A 4 34.28 10.58 -8.67
N VAL A 5 34.02 11.74 -9.26
CA VAL A 5 33.11 12.75 -8.71
C VAL A 5 32.12 13.06 -9.83
N GLY A 6 30.87 12.67 -9.64
CA GLY A 6 29.79 12.91 -10.59
C GLY A 6 28.44 12.99 -9.89
N LYS A 7 27.70 14.03 -10.27
CA LYS A 7 26.26 14.26 -10.09
C LYS A 7 25.79 14.78 -8.72
N ARG A 8 25.82 16.11 -8.60
CA ARG A 8 24.82 16.85 -7.83
C ARG A 8 24.51 18.21 -8.48
N VAL A 9 24.06 18.21 -9.74
CA VAL A 9 23.43 19.38 -10.37
C VAL A 9 22.39 18.87 -11.36
N GLY A 10 21.12 18.81 -10.95
CA GLY A 10 20.07 18.30 -11.83
C GLY A 10 18.63 18.60 -11.40
N HIS A 11 18.41 19.49 -10.43
CA HIS A 11 17.05 19.79 -9.92
C HIS A 11 16.73 21.29 -9.80
N ARG A 12 17.60 22.18 -10.31
CA ARG A 12 17.33 23.64 -10.35
C ARG A 12 17.17 24.23 -11.76
N PHE A 13 17.33 23.43 -12.82
CA PHE A 13 17.18 23.90 -14.20
C PHE A 13 15.80 23.60 -14.82
N ILE A 14 15.05 22.62 -14.30
CA ILE A 14 13.78 22.20 -14.90
C ILE A 14 12.60 23.11 -14.49
N VAL A 15 12.69 23.81 -13.35
CA VAL A 15 11.60 24.69 -12.87
C VAL A 15 11.65 26.09 -13.52
N LEU A 16 12.79 26.50 -14.09
CA LEU A 16 12.90 27.80 -14.77
C LEU A 16 12.38 27.75 -16.23
N GLU A 17 12.46 26.60 -16.90
CA GLU A 17 11.99 26.46 -18.29
C GLU A 17 10.46 26.45 -18.41
N ALA A 18 9.74 25.91 -17.42
CA ALA A 18 8.26 25.83 -17.46
C ALA A 18 7.54 27.18 -17.30
N ARG A 19 8.21 28.20 -16.71
CA ARG A 19 7.63 29.57 -16.58
C ARG A 19 8.01 30.52 -17.71
N LEU A 20 9.05 30.21 -18.49
CA LEU A 20 9.52 31.04 -19.59
C LEU A 20 9.03 30.58 -20.97
N MET A 21 8.71 29.28 -21.12
CA MET A 21 8.20 28.72 -22.39
C MET A 21 6.91 29.39 -22.90
N PRO A 22 5.89 29.74 -22.09
CA PRO A 22 4.69 30.45 -22.58
C PRO A 22 4.98 31.89 -23.02
N VAL A 23 5.98 32.54 -22.40
CA VAL A 23 6.39 33.92 -22.70
C VAL A 23 7.21 33.96 -23.99
N ILE A 24 8.08 32.96 -24.19
CA ILE A 24 8.91 32.80 -25.39
C ILE A 24 8.07 32.33 -26.58
N SER A 25 7.09 31.44 -26.39
CA SER A 25 6.16 31.04 -27.47
C SER A 25 5.29 32.22 -27.90
N LYS A 26 4.72 33.01 -26.97
CA LYS A 26 3.98 34.24 -27.30
C LYS A 26 4.85 35.26 -28.03
N TRP A 27 6.15 35.34 -27.76
CA TRP A 27 7.10 36.19 -28.48
C TRP A 27 7.41 35.68 -29.91
N ILE A 28 7.55 34.36 -30.09
CA ILE A 28 7.80 33.74 -31.40
C ILE A 28 6.53 33.76 -32.29
N GLU A 29 5.34 33.63 -31.69
CA GLU A 29 4.05 33.79 -32.37
C GLU A 29 3.83 35.25 -32.79
N ARG A 30 4.21 36.22 -31.94
CA ARG A 30 4.24 37.66 -32.27
C ARG A 30 5.04 37.94 -33.54
N ILE A 31 6.23 37.34 -33.67
CA ILE A 31 7.10 37.52 -34.84
C ILE A 31 6.55 36.77 -36.06
N ARG A 32 5.91 35.60 -35.89
CA ARG A 32 5.28 34.85 -36.98
C ARG A 32 4.03 35.52 -37.55
N ILE A 33 3.21 36.15 -36.72
CA ILE A 33 1.99 36.86 -37.15
C ILE A 33 2.34 38.18 -37.87
N LEU A 34 3.43 38.84 -37.47
CA LEU A 34 3.95 40.03 -38.15
C LEU A 34 4.55 39.77 -39.55
N PHE A 35 4.84 38.50 -39.90
CA PHE A 35 5.47 38.11 -41.17
C PHE A 35 4.73 36.96 -41.90
N TRP A 36 3.40 36.92 -41.83
CA TRP A 36 2.63 36.04 -42.72
C TRP A 36 2.68 36.58 -44.17
N PRO A 37 3.12 35.80 -45.18
CA PRO A 37 3.01 36.24 -46.56
C PRO A 37 1.53 36.24 -46.94
N ALA A 38 1.00 37.42 -47.28
CA ALA A 38 -0.36 37.59 -47.77
C ALA A 38 -0.64 36.59 -48.91
N SER A 39 -1.28 35.46 -48.57
CA SER A 39 -1.85 34.56 -49.55
C SER A 39 -2.90 35.37 -50.31
N ARG A 40 -2.75 35.51 -51.62
CA ARG A 40 -3.68 36.21 -52.53
C ARG A 40 -5.13 35.87 -52.20
N ARG A 41 -5.78 36.69 -51.37
CA ARG A 41 -7.22 36.71 -51.15
C ARG A 41 -7.83 37.67 -52.16
N LYS A 42 -8.94 37.27 -52.76
CA LYS A 42 -9.71 38.02 -53.77
C LYS A 42 -10.55 39.17 -53.17
N SER A 43 -10.19 39.72 -52.01
CA SER A 43 -10.83 40.89 -51.42
C SER A 43 -9.90 42.09 -51.56
N GLY A 44 -10.42 43.23 -52.03
CA GLY A 44 -9.71 44.52 -51.97
C GLY A 44 -9.64 45.10 -50.54
N LEU A 45 -9.71 44.24 -49.51
CA LEU A 45 -9.72 44.63 -48.10
C LEU A 45 -8.36 44.32 -47.47
N LEU A 46 -7.98 45.11 -46.46
CA LEU A 46 -6.82 44.84 -45.60
C LEU A 46 -7.11 43.67 -44.66
N ALA A 47 -6.06 43.07 -44.10
CA ALA A 47 -6.20 42.05 -43.05
C ALA A 47 -6.94 42.63 -41.82
N PRO A 48 -7.66 41.81 -41.05
CA PRO A 48 -8.38 42.29 -39.87
C PRO A 48 -7.41 42.79 -38.78
N PRO A 49 -7.88 43.63 -37.83
CA PRO A 49 -7.14 43.91 -36.61
C PRO A 49 -6.79 42.64 -35.85
N ILE A 50 -5.72 42.70 -35.04
CA ILE A 50 -5.21 41.56 -34.27
C ILE A 50 -5.36 41.86 -32.79
N ILE A 51 -5.98 40.93 -32.05
CA ILE A 51 -6.03 40.93 -30.59
C ILE A 51 -5.31 39.65 -30.13
N ALA A 52 -4.16 39.79 -29.50
CA ALA A 52 -3.29 38.66 -29.17
C ALA A 52 -3.83 37.82 -27.99
N GLU A 53 -4.74 38.39 -27.21
CA GLU A 53 -5.33 37.80 -26.02
C GLU A 53 -6.49 36.85 -26.32
N LEU A 54 -7.06 36.85 -27.54
CA LEU A 54 -8.19 36.00 -27.89
C LEU A 54 -7.87 34.51 -27.68
N LEU A 55 -8.81 33.80 -27.08
CA LEU A 55 -8.73 32.36 -26.89
C LEU A 55 -8.97 31.63 -28.22
N PRO A 56 -8.32 30.47 -28.44
CA PRO A 56 -8.62 29.62 -29.57
C PRO A 56 -10.10 29.22 -29.62
N ASP A 57 -10.64 29.15 -30.83
CA ASP A 57 -11.98 28.65 -31.07
C ASP A 57 -12.09 27.16 -30.71
N VAL A 58 -13.22 26.80 -30.10
CA VAL A 58 -13.58 25.41 -29.80
C VAL A 58 -14.87 25.05 -30.54
N PRO A 59 -15.04 23.81 -31.02
CA PRO A 59 -16.28 23.38 -31.66
C PRO A 59 -17.50 23.67 -30.77
N GLY A 60 -18.50 24.34 -31.33
CA GLY A 60 -19.75 24.67 -30.61
C GLY A 60 -19.65 25.81 -29.59
N GLY A 61 -18.46 26.36 -29.33
CA GLY A 61 -18.26 27.52 -28.44
C GLY A 61 -18.27 28.86 -29.17
N GLU A 62 -18.08 29.94 -28.41
CA GLU A 62 -18.05 31.31 -28.95
C GLU A 62 -16.79 31.54 -29.81
N PRO A 63 -16.92 32.19 -30.97
CA PRO A 63 -15.77 32.52 -31.80
C PRO A 63 -14.97 33.67 -31.18
N ASN A 64 -13.64 33.59 -31.25
CA ASN A 64 -12.70 34.62 -30.82
C ASN A 64 -13.07 35.13 -29.41
N LEU A 65 -13.10 34.26 -28.41
CA LEU A 65 -13.49 34.65 -27.07
C LEU A 65 -12.36 35.43 -26.39
N LEU A 66 -12.67 36.62 -25.88
CA LEU A 66 -11.72 37.35 -25.05
C LEU A 66 -11.67 36.70 -23.65
N PRO A 67 -10.50 36.50 -23.02
CA PRO A 67 -10.44 35.97 -21.65
C PRO A 67 -10.66 37.07 -20.62
N SER A 68 -11.11 36.68 -19.43
CA SER A 68 -11.57 37.60 -18.40
C SER A 68 -10.49 38.48 -17.80
N SER A 69 -9.26 38.01 -17.82
CA SER A 69 -8.09 38.83 -17.49
C SER A 69 -7.85 39.99 -18.46
N ALA A 70 -8.31 39.91 -19.71
CA ALA A 70 -7.97 40.87 -20.76
C ALA A 70 -8.88 42.11 -20.78
N TRP A 71 -10.11 42.04 -20.25
CA TRP A 71 -10.99 43.22 -20.15
C TRP A 71 -10.89 43.99 -18.84
N LEU A 72 -10.03 43.55 -17.91
CA LEU A 72 -9.71 44.27 -16.66
C LEU A 72 -8.69 45.39 -16.86
N ALA A 73 -8.14 45.53 -18.08
CA ALA A 73 -7.20 46.55 -18.50
C ALA A 73 -7.61 47.08 -19.90
N PRO A 74 -7.12 48.25 -20.34
CA PRO A 74 -7.28 48.67 -21.72
C PRO A 74 -6.75 47.59 -22.68
N LEU A 75 -7.55 47.20 -23.66
CA LEU A 75 -7.25 46.11 -24.59
C LEU A 75 -6.35 46.61 -25.72
N ARG A 76 -5.21 45.97 -25.92
CA ARG A 76 -4.32 46.27 -27.05
C ARG A 76 -4.88 45.63 -28.33
N VAL A 77 -5.01 46.43 -29.37
CA VAL A 77 -5.34 45.99 -30.74
C VAL A 77 -4.18 46.37 -31.62
N ASP A 78 -3.57 45.42 -32.30
CA ASP A 78 -2.50 45.65 -33.27
C ASP A 78 -3.06 45.68 -34.71
N PHE A 79 -2.47 46.50 -35.57
CA PHE A 79 -2.87 46.65 -36.97
C PHE A 79 -1.76 46.19 -37.92
N PRO A 80 -2.04 45.29 -38.88
CA PRO A 80 -1.08 44.93 -39.92
C PRO A 80 -0.68 46.16 -40.75
N MET A 81 0.61 46.29 -41.04
CA MET A 81 1.12 47.35 -41.91
C MET A 81 0.53 47.21 -43.32
N TRP A 82 -0.05 48.30 -43.84
CA TRP A 82 -0.62 48.34 -45.18
C TRP A 82 0.46 48.55 -46.26
N GLN A 83 0.12 48.22 -47.50
CA GLN A 83 1.00 48.43 -48.65
C GLN A 83 0.99 49.91 -49.08
N ASN A 84 2.06 50.35 -49.75
CA ASN A 84 2.18 51.69 -50.33
C ASN A 84 2.10 52.85 -49.31
N SER A 85 2.49 52.62 -48.06
CA SER A 85 2.62 53.69 -47.08
C SER A 85 3.78 54.62 -47.43
N GLY A 86 3.53 55.93 -47.42
CA GLY A 86 4.53 56.96 -47.67
C GLY A 86 4.11 58.35 -47.18
N PRO A 87 3.67 58.50 -45.91
CA PRO A 87 3.22 59.77 -45.37
C PRO A 87 4.32 60.84 -45.41
N SER A 88 3.91 62.08 -45.68
CA SER A 88 4.75 63.26 -45.57
C SER A 88 3.97 64.43 -44.97
N PRO A 89 4.60 65.56 -44.58
CA PRO A 89 3.86 66.72 -44.08
C PRO A 89 2.84 67.32 -45.07
N GLY A 90 3.06 67.11 -46.38
CA GLY A 90 2.13 67.56 -47.43
C GLY A 90 1.03 66.54 -47.74
N ASP A 91 1.29 65.26 -47.49
CA ASP A 91 0.43 64.14 -47.84
C ASP A 91 0.35 63.17 -46.63
N PRO A 92 -0.46 63.49 -45.60
CA PRO A 92 -0.59 62.65 -44.40
C PRO A 92 -1.34 61.35 -44.67
N GLU A 93 -1.09 60.35 -43.82
CA GLU A 93 -1.86 59.09 -43.79
C GLU A 93 -2.75 59.01 -42.56
N TYR A 94 -3.94 58.45 -42.72
CA TYR A 94 -4.95 58.32 -41.67
C TYR A 94 -5.27 56.85 -41.41
N LEU A 95 -5.26 56.43 -40.14
CA LEU A 95 -5.86 55.19 -39.66
C LEU A 95 -7.09 55.52 -38.83
N ARG A 96 -8.26 55.07 -39.28
CA ARG A 96 -9.53 55.23 -38.56
C ARG A 96 -9.97 53.87 -38.03
N VAL A 97 -10.08 53.75 -36.71
CA VAL A 97 -10.47 52.52 -36.02
C VAL A 97 -11.95 52.61 -35.69
N TYR A 98 -12.71 51.59 -36.06
CA TYR A 98 -14.15 51.52 -35.84
C TYR A 98 -14.49 50.40 -34.86
N TRP A 99 -15.19 50.75 -33.79
CA TRP A 99 -15.74 49.82 -32.80
C TRP A 99 -17.26 49.75 -32.96
N ASN A 100 -17.79 48.57 -33.26
CA ASN A 100 -19.21 48.37 -33.54
C ASN A 100 -19.74 49.39 -34.57
N ASP A 101 -18.97 49.58 -35.65
CA ASP A 101 -19.23 50.52 -36.76
C ASP A 101 -19.22 52.01 -36.42
N MET A 102 -18.89 52.38 -35.18
CA MET A 102 -18.65 53.77 -34.77
C MET A 102 -17.15 54.09 -34.79
N LEU A 103 -16.77 55.27 -35.31
CA LEU A 103 -15.40 55.75 -35.24
C LEU A 103 -14.98 55.90 -33.77
N LEU A 104 -13.98 55.12 -33.37
CA LEU A 104 -13.45 55.11 -32.01
C LEU A 104 -12.22 56.01 -31.89
N GLU A 105 -11.30 55.88 -32.84
CA GLU A 105 -10.00 56.58 -32.83
C GLU A 105 -9.57 56.89 -34.25
N GLU A 106 -8.91 58.03 -34.44
CA GLU A 106 -8.20 58.38 -35.67
C GLU A 106 -6.73 58.67 -35.31
N LYS A 107 -5.82 58.04 -36.04
CA LYS A 107 -4.39 58.33 -35.98
C LYS A 107 -3.92 58.92 -37.30
N ILE A 108 -2.96 59.84 -37.21
CA ILE A 108 -2.44 60.58 -38.35
C ILE A 108 -0.91 60.47 -38.35
N TRP A 109 -0.33 60.18 -39.51
CA TRP A 109 1.12 60.20 -39.71
C TRP A 109 1.50 61.18 -40.80
N THR A 110 2.49 62.03 -40.51
CA THR A 110 3.15 62.95 -41.45
C THR A 110 4.62 62.55 -41.71
N GLU A 111 5.05 61.42 -41.14
CA GLU A 111 6.38 60.81 -41.26
C GLU A 111 6.21 59.29 -41.38
N PRO A 112 7.20 58.55 -41.91
CA PRO A 112 7.08 57.10 -42.12
C PRO A 112 6.54 56.35 -40.89
N VAL A 113 5.43 55.62 -41.08
CA VAL A 113 4.74 54.88 -40.01
C VAL A 113 5.67 53.88 -39.36
N GLN A 114 5.90 54.02 -38.05
CA GLN A 114 6.73 53.07 -37.32
C GLN A 114 5.90 51.86 -36.88
N PRO A 115 6.42 50.63 -36.98
CA PRO A 115 5.71 49.43 -36.51
C PRO A 115 5.29 49.50 -35.04
N ALA A 116 6.03 50.26 -34.23
CA ALA A 116 5.73 50.47 -32.81
C ALA A 116 4.44 51.25 -32.58
N ASP A 117 3.95 52.02 -33.56
CA ASP A 117 2.77 52.90 -33.43
C ASP A 117 1.47 52.26 -33.94
N LEU A 118 1.58 51.08 -34.56
CA LEU A 118 0.49 50.32 -35.19
C LEU A 118 -0.36 49.55 -34.17
N PHE A 119 -0.81 50.23 -33.13
CA PHE A 119 -1.73 49.67 -32.14
C PHE A 119 -2.67 50.70 -31.55
N SER A 120 -3.85 50.30 -31.12
CA SER A 120 -4.77 51.11 -30.32
C SER A 120 -5.00 50.48 -28.96
N MET A 121 -5.23 51.30 -27.94
CA MET A 121 -5.61 50.85 -26.60
C MET A 121 -7.09 51.12 -26.40
N ILE A 122 -7.92 50.09 -26.54
CA ILE A 122 -9.36 50.20 -26.35
C ILE A 122 -9.66 50.31 -24.85
N ALA A 123 -10.22 51.44 -24.43
CA ALA A 123 -10.54 51.67 -23.02
C ALA A 123 -11.57 50.65 -22.50
N GLN A 124 -11.44 50.26 -21.23
CA GLN A 124 -12.29 49.24 -20.58
C GLN A 124 -13.80 49.51 -20.69
N GLN A 125 -14.20 50.78 -20.72
CA GLN A 125 -15.61 51.18 -20.86
C GLN A 125 -16.28 50.69 -22.16
N TYR A 126 -15.49 50.38 -23.20
CA TYR A 126 -15.99 49.84 -24.46
C TYR A 126 -16.05 48.30 -24.46
N LEU A 127 -15.31 47.66 -23.55
CA LEU A 127 -15.24 46.21 -23.41
C LEU A 127 -16.44 45.71 -22.61
N ILE A 128 -17.65 45.98 -23.08
CA ILE A 128 -18.91 45.50 -22.47
C ILE A 128 -19.18 44.04 -22.86
N GLU A 129 -20.16 43.41 -22.23
CA GLU A 129 -20.55 42.04 -22.60
C GLU A 129 -21.26 42.00 -23.96
N GLY A 130 -21.00 40.93 -24.71
CA GLY A 130 -21.64 40.62 -25.98
C GLY A 130 -20.66 40.44 -27.13
N GLN A 131 -21.22 40.37 -28.33
CA GLN A 131 -20.47 40.26 -29.57
C GLN A 131 -20.03 41.64 -30.06
N HIS A 132 -18.75 41.76 -30.39
CA HIS A 132 -18.12 42.98 -30.87
C HIS A 132 -17.59 42.84 -32.28
N ARG A 133 -17.58 43.96 -33.00
CA ARG A 133 -17.06 44.08 -34.37
C ARG A 133 -15.97 45.16 -34.38
N LEU A 134 -14.78 44.78 -34.82
CA LEU A 134 -13.64 45.68 -34.92
C LEU A 134 -13.11 45.69 -36.35
N ARG A 135 -12.98 46.88 -36.92
CA ARG A 135 -12.40 47.09 -38.25
C ARG A 135 -11.66 48.42 -38.29
N TYR A 136 -10.83 48.60 -39.30
CA TYR A 136 -10.17 49.88 -39.54
C TYR A 136 -10.21 50.24 -41.01
N SER A 137 -10.05 51.53 -41.31
CA SER A 137 -9.80 52.01 -42.67
C SER A 137 -8.52 52.82 -42.70
N VAL A 138 -7.76 52.67 -43.76
CA VAL A 138 -6.55 53.45 -44.03
C VAL A 138 -6.83 54.37 -45.21
N GLU A 139 -6.43 55.63 -45.09
CA GLU A 139 -6.29 56.56 -46.19
C GLU A 139 -4.80 56.85 -46.39
N THR A 140 -4.24 56.38 -47.50
CA THR A 140 -2.80 56.52 -47.81
C THR A 140 -2.48 57.89 -48.39
N ALA A 141 -1.20 58.26 -48.47
CA ALA A 141 -0.74 59.58 -48.93
C ALA A 141 -1.23 59.93 -50.37
N ASN A 142 -1.54 58.93 -51.18
CA ASN A 142 -2.13 59.08 -52.51
C ASN A 142 -3.68 59.17 -52.51
N GLN A 143 -4.30 59.43 -51.35
CA GLN A 143 -5.75 59.57 -51.14
C GLN A 143 -6.57 58.30 -51.46
N VAL A 144 -5.93 57.13 -51.47
CA VAL A 144 -6.64 55.86 -51.61
C VAL A 144 -7.12 55.39 -50.25
N GLN A 145 -8.44 55.25 -50.11
CA GLN A 145 -9.05 54.69 -48.91
C GLN A 145 -9.29 53.18 -49.09
N THR A 146 -8.80 52.38 -48.14
CA THR A 146 -9.01 50.92 -48.11
C THR A 146 -9.49 50.49 -46.72
N GLU A 147 -10.53 49.65 -46.66
CA GLU A 147 -11.02 49.08 -45.40
C GLU A 147 -10.39 47.72 -45.09
N SER A 148 -10.38 47.33 -43.82
CA SER A 148 -10.00 45.99 -43.37
C SER A 148 -11.17 45.00 -43.41
N GLU A 149 -10.85 43.71 -43.41
CA GLU A 149 -11.77 42.68 -42.92
C GLU A 149 -12.23 43.02 -41.48
N THR A 150 -13.45 42.61 -41.12
CA THR A 150 -13.97 42.82 -39.75
C THR A 150 -13.58 41.65 -38.86
N LEU A 151 -12.90 41.93 -37.74
CA LEU A 151 -12.73 40.98 -36.66
C LEU A 151 -14.02 40.97 -35.82
N VAL A 152 -14.64 39.79 -35.73
CA VAL A 152 -15.78 39.55 -34.83
C VAL A 152 -15.30 38.71 -33.66
N PHE A 153 -15.60 39.15 -32.44
CA PHE A 153 -15.16 38.49 -31.21
C PHE A 153 -16.19 38.66 -30.10
N VAL A 154 -16.13 37.82 -29.07
CA VAL A 154 -17.09 37.82 -27.97
C VAL A 154 -16.40 38.20 -26.66
N ILE A 155 -17.09 39.03 -25.87
CA ILE A 155 -16.73 39.32 -24.49
C ILE A 155 -17.85 38.75 -23.63
N ASP A 156 -17.55 37.77 -22.79
CA ASP A 156 -18.50 37.17 -21.87
C ASP A 156 -18.08 37.46 -20.43
N LYS A 157 -18.88 38.24 -19.70
CA LYS A 157 -18.59 38.61 -18.31
C LYS A 157 -19.48 37.87 -17.31
N THR A 158 -20.33 36.98 -17.78
CA THR A 158 -21.33 36.31 -16.97
C THR A 158 -20.76 34.99 -16.47
N ALA A 159 -20.51 34.90 -15.16
CA ALA A 159 -20.08 33.65 -14.56
C ALA A 159 -21.20 32.58 -14.61
N PRO A 160 -20.85 31.29 -14.72
CA PRO A 160 -21.83 30.21 -14.65
C PRO A 160 -22.52 30.19 -13.28
N VAL A 161 -23.82 29.90 -13.28
CA VAL A 161 -24.67 29.85 -12.08
C VAL A 161 -25.47 28.56 -12.06
N PHE A 162 -25.56 27.92 -10.90
CA PHE A 162 -26.37 26.72 -10.69
C PHE A 162 -27.88 27.01 -10.81
N GLU A 163 -28.67 26.03 -11.23
CA GLU A 163 -30.14 26.15 -11.18
C GLU A 163 -30.67 26.12 -9.73
N ASP A 164 -29.95 25.44 -8.83
CA ASP A 164 -30.22 25.33 -7.39
C ASP A 164 -28.91 25.50 -6.58
N GLU A 165 -28.71 24.83 -5.44
CA GLU A 165 -27.47 24.89 -4.65
C GLU A 165 -26.27 24.16 -5.29
N GLY A 166 -26.48 23.49 -6.44
CA GLY A 166 -25.43 22.79 -7.18
C GLY A 166 -24.90 21.55 -6.46
N ALA A 167 -25.65 20.96 -5.53
CA ALA A 167 -25.22 19.75 -4.84
C ALA A 167 -25.04 18.58 -5.83
N LEU A 168 -23.90 17.88 -5.75
CA LEU A 168 -23.64 16.68 -6.56
C LEU A 168 -24.69 15.59 -6.29
N ILE A 169 -25.09 14.88 -7.34
CA ILE A 169 -26.08 13.80 -7.23
C ILE A 169 -25.31 12.48 -7.19
N PHE A 170 -25.43 11.75 -6.09
CA PHE A 170 -24.83 10.43 -5.88
C PHE A 170 -25.90 9.33 -5.95
N PRO A 171 -25.50 8.06 -6.21
CA PRO A 171 -26.42 6.93 -6.09
C PRO A 171 -27.10 6.87 -4.71
N GLU A 172 -28.39 6.53 -4.66
CA GLU A 172 -29.18 6.55 -3.42
C GLU A 172 -28.60 5.66 -2.32
N GLU A 173 -28.08 4.48 -2.69
CA GLU A 173 -27.41 3.54 -1.79
C GLU A 173 -26.16 4.11 -1.12
N ILE A 174 -25.44 5.02 -1.78
CA ILE A 174 -24.29 5.71 -1.19
C ILE A 174 -24.75 6.73 -0.14
N ILE A 175 -25.89 7.38 -0.38
CA ILE A 175 -26.49 8.33 0.57
C ILE A 175 -27.07 7.60 1.79
N SER A 176 -27.71 6.44 1.59
CA SER A 176 -28.35 5.68 2.67
C SER A 176 -27.40 4.83 3.48
N ASP A 177 -26.51 4.08 2.81
CA ASP A 177 -25.74 2.99 3.41
C ASP A 177 -24.26 3.34 3.58
N GLY A 178 -23.80 4.38 2.88
CA GLY A 178 -22.41 4.80 2.84
C GLY A 178 -21.58 4.04 1.82
N LEU A 179 -20.40 4.59 1.51
CA LEU A 179 -19.47 4.06 0.54
C LEU A 179 -18.55 3.01 1.18
N THR A 180 -18.62 1.77 0.69
CA THR A 180 -17.81 0.65 1.19
C THR A 180 -16.79 0.14 0.17
N ALA A 181 -15.80 -0.64 0.62
CA ALA A 181 -14.86 -1.30 -0.28
C ALA A 181 -15.56 -2.26 -1.25
N ALA A 182 -16.51 -3.06 -0.75
CA ALA A 182 -17.29 -4.00 -1.54
C ALA A 182 -18.13 -3.30 -2.62
N TRP A 183 -18.64 -2.10 -2.31
CA TRP A 183 -19.31 -1.27 -3.31
C TRP A 183 -18.35 -0.88 -4.44
N LEU A 184 -17.15 -0.39 -4.09
CA LEU A 184 -16.13 -0.04 -5.09
C LEU A 184 -15.71 -1.24 -5.94
N ASP A 185 -15.60 -2.43 -5.36
CA ASP A 185 -15.25 -3.67 -6.08
C ASP A 185 -16.27 -4.04 -7.17
N THR A 186 -17.52 -3.62 -7.00
CA THR A 186 -18.62 -3.92 -7.93
C THR A 186 -18.90 -2.79 -8.93
N HIS A 187 -18.22 -1.64 -8.79
CA HIS A 187 -18.46 -0.42 -9.57
C HIS A 187 -17.16 0.14 -10.18
N ASP A 188 -16.33 -0.75 -10.72
CA ASP A 188 -15.09 -0.40 -11.44
C ASP A 188 -14.18 0.57 -10.66
N ASP A 189 -14.08 0.36 -9.34
CA ASP A 189 -13.23 1.10 -8.41
C ASP A 189 -13.48 2.61 -8.38
N THR A 190 -14.68 3.04 -8.80
CA THR A 190 -14.98 4.46 -9.03
C THR A 190 -16.36 4.83 -8.50
N LEU A 191 -16.42 5.84 -7.64
CA LEU A 191 -17.67 6.50 -7.30
C LEU A 191 -17.94 7.62 -8.32
N LEU A 192 -19.03 7.49 -9.08
CA LEU A 192 -19.51 8.52 -9.99
C LEU A 192 -20.51 9.44 -9.28
N ALA A 193 -20.44 10.73 -9.59
CA ALA A 193 -21.41 11.72 -9.19
C ALA A 193 -21.87 12.53 -10.39
N GLU A 194 -23.17 12.73 -10.53
CA GLU A 194 -23.74 13.57 -11.56
C GLU A 194 -23.66 15.04 -11.13
N VAL A 195 -23.24 15.89 -12.06
CA VAL A 195 -23.24 17.34 -11.92
C VAL A 195 -24.64 17.84 -12.29
N PRO A 196 -25.38 18.48 -11.36
CA PRO A 196 -26.71 18.98 -11.66
C PRO A 196 -26.68 20.08 -12.74
N ALA A 197 -27.83 20.32 -13.35
CA ALA A 197 -28.00 21.37 -14.35
C ALA A 197 -27.59 22.75 -13.81
N TYR A 198 -26.95 23.52 -14.68
CA TYR A 198 -26.57 24.91 -14.42
C TYR A 198 -26.86 25.74 -15.67
N PHE A 199 -27.01 27.06 -15.50
CA PHE A 199 -27.42 27.94 -16.57
C PHE A 199 -26.30 28.17 -17.59
N SER A 200 -26.68 28.11 -18.87
CA SER A 200 -25.81 28.38 -20.03
C SER A 200 -24.53 27.52 -20.07
N PRO A 201 -24.63 26.17 -20.02
CA PRO A 201 -23.47 25.32 -20.17
C PRO A 201 -22.91 25.47 -21.59
N SER A 202 -21.61 25.72 -21.69
CA SER A 202 -20.92 25.95 -22.96
C SER A 202 -19.67 25.08 -23.10
N PRO A 203 -19.29 24.70 -24.34
CA PRO A 203 -18.02 24.00 -24.56
C PRO A 203 -16.83 24.83 -24.06
N GLY A 204 -15.95 24.18 -23.31
CA GLY A 204 -14.78 24.78 -22.68
C GLY A 204 -15.01 25.26 -21.24
N ASP A 205 -16.23 25.16 -20.71
CA ASP A 205 -16.47 25.29 -19.27
C ASP A 205 -15.65 24.24 -18.50
N ILE A 206 -15.17 24.63 -17.33
CA ILE A 206 -14.29 23.85 -16.48
C ILE A 206 -15.01 23.55 -15.16
N ILE A 207 -15.13 22.26 -14.86
CA ILE A 207 -15.65 21.72 -13.62
C ILE A 207 -14.45 21.26 -12.80
N THR A 208 -14.25 21.82 -11.62
CA THR A 208 -13.20 21.38 -10.69
C THR A 208 -13.82 20.90 -9.40
N TRP A 209 -13.57 19.65 -9.00
CA TRP A 209 -14.15 19.05 -7.81
C TRP A 209 -13.13 18.73 -6.73
N TYR A 210 -13.68 18.58 -5.52
CA TYR A 210 -12.96 18.51 -4.27
C TYR A 210 -13.57 17.41 -3.40
N TRP A 211 -12.71 16.70 -2.68
CA TRP A 211 -13.05 15.70 -1.69
C TRP A 211 -12.32 16.01 -0.39
N SER A 212 -13.04 16.18 0.73
CA SER A 212 -12.42 16.60 1.99
C SER A 212 -13.09 16.01 3.23
N SER A 213 -12.40 16.06 4.36
CA SER A 213 -12.96 15.79 5.69
C SER A 213 -13.78 16.95 6.27
N THR A 214 -13.80 18.11 5.61
CA THR A 214 -14.58 19.29 6.03
C THR A 214 -15.44 19.84 4.89
N PRO A 215 -16.61 20.44 5.18
CA PRO A 215 -17.52 20.94 4.13
C PRO A 215 -16.92 22.10 3.31
N THR A 216 -15.90 22.80 3.83
CA THR A 216 -15.23 23.92 3.15
C THR A 216 -13.85 23.56 2.60
N GLY A 217 -13.40 22.30 2.76
CA GLY A 217 -12.08 21.86 2.33
C GLY A 217 -11.86 22.06 0.83
N SER A 218 -10.64 22.34 0.42
CA SER A 218 -10.33 22.74 -0.97
C SER A 218 -9.25 21.85 -1.60
N GLU A 219 -9.16 20.62 -1.12
CA GLU A 219 -8.28 19.59 -1.68
C GLU A 219 -8.74 19.26 -3.10
N HIS A 220 -7.96 19.70 -4.09
CA HIS A 220 -8.26 19.48 -5.50
C HIS A 220 -8.13 18.00 -5.84
N THR A 221 -9.20 17.44 -6.40
CA THR A 221 -9.28 16.02 -6.72
C THR A 221 -9.26 15.76 -8.23
N GLY A 222 -9.94 16.61 -9.01
CA GLY A 222 -10.02 16.45 -10.45
C GLY A 222 -10.61 17.65 -11.16
N THR A 223 -10.49 17.63 -12.48
CA THR A 223 -10.99 18.66 -13.37
C THR A 223 -11.53 18.04 -14.66
N LEU A 224 -12.64 18.55 -15.15
CA LEU A 224 -13.25 18.20 -16.44
C LEU A 224 -13.46 19.49 -17.24
N THR A 225 -13.04 19.52 -18.50
CA THR A 225 -13.36 20.59 -19.45
C THR A 225 -14.44 20.08 -20.39
N LEU A 226 -15.57 20.78 -20.49
CA LEU A 226 -16.69 20.34 -21.31
C LEU A 226 -16.37 20.43 -22.80
N GLU A 227 -16.76 19.40 -23.54
CA GLU A 227 -16.74 19.35 -24.98
C GLU A 227 -18.14 19.59 -25.57
N ALA A 228 -18.22 19.79 -26.89
CA ALA A 228 -19.50 19.99 -27.57
C ALA A 228 -20.48 18.82 -27.39
N SER A 229 -19.98 17.59 -27.19
CA SER A 229 -20.79 16.39 -26.94
C SER A 229 -21.40 16.33 -25.54
N ASP A 230 -20.83 17.07 -24.57
CA ASP A 230 -21.32 17.07 -23.19
C ASP A 230 -22.54 17.97 -23.03
N ILE A 231 -22.70 18.95 -23.93
CA ILE A 231 -23.79 19.91 -23.88
C ILE A 231 -25.14 19.21 -24.15
N GLY A 232 -26.02 19.26 -23.16
CA GLY A 232 -27.33 18.58 -23.20
C GLY A 232 -27.30 17.11 -22.80
N SER A 233 -26.13 16.59 -22.40
CA SER A 233 -25.95 15.24 -21.84
C SER A 233 -25.78 15.31 -20.32
N ALA A 234 -25.96 14.17 -19.64
CA ALA A 234 -25.63 14.08 -18.21
C ALA A 234 -24.11 14.12 -18.01
N ILE A 235 -23.65 15.05 -17.18
CA ILE A 235 -22.23 15.26 -16.88
C ILE A 235 -21.90 14.50 -15.60
N ASN A 236 -20.94 13.57 -15.66
CA ASN A 236 -20.50 12.79 -14.51
C ASN A 236 -19.04 13.10 -14.17
N ILE A 237 -18.74 13.23 -12.88
CA ILE A 237 -17.38 13.34 -12.35
C ILE A 237 -17.06 12.11 -11.49
N ALA A 238 -15.78 11.78 -11.38
CA ALA A 238 -15.32 10.53 -10.78
C ALA A 238 -14.45 10.76 -9.53
N PHE A 239 -14.66 9.90 -8.52
CA PHE A 239 -13.84 9.75 -7.33
C PHE A 239 -13.27 8.33 -7.30
N GLY A 240 -11.98 8.18 -7.57
CA GLY A 240 -11.33 6.87 -7.66
C GLY A 240 -11.04 6.25 -6.30
N ARG A 241 -10.96 4.91 -6.25
CA ARG A 241 -10.64 4.11 -5.05
C ARG A 241 -9.45 4.63 -4.27
N GLN A 242 -8.34 4.95 -4.94
CA GLN A 242 -7.12 5.38 -4.24
C GLN A 242 -7.38 6.62 -3.39
N LEU A 243 -8.07 7.63 -3.92
CA LEU A 243 -8.46 8.83 -3.18
C LEU A 243 -9.32 8.47 -1.96
N ILE A 244 -10.32 7.60 -2.16
CA ILE A 244 -11.26 7.22 -1.11
C ILE A 244 -10.52 6.52 0.03
N LEU A 245 -9.65 5.55 -0.29
CA LEU A 245 -8.84 4.82 0.68
C LEU A 245 -7.85 5.73 1.40
N GLU A 246 -7.12 6.58 0.68
CA GLU A 246 -6.16 7.54 1.27
C GLU A 246 -6.86 8.55 2.18
N SER A 247 -8.09 8.93 1.85
CA SER A 247 -8.88 9.82 2.70
C SER A 247 -9.28 9.17 4.02
N GLY A 248 -9.33 7.82 4.08
CA GLY A 248 -9.75 7.04 5.24
C GLY A 248 -11.26 7.06 5.50
N ASP A 249 -11.69 6.31 6.52
CA ASP A 249 -13.10 6.19 6.89
C ASP A 249 -13.65 7.42 7.63
N GLY A 250 -14.98 7.51 7.69
CA GLY A 250 -15.76 8.57 8.33
C GLY A 250 -16.47 9.48 7.33
N ILE A 251 -17.00 10.60 7.83
CA ILE A 251 -17.73 11.56 6.99
C ILE A 251 -16.76 12.29 6.04
N ARG A 252 -17.07 12.27 4.75
CA ARG A 252 -16.38 13.03 3.71
C ARG A 252 -17.36 13.96 3.01
N TYR A 253 -16.83 15.04 2.44
CA TYR A 253 -17.59 16.08 1.76
C TYR A 253 -17.11 16.20 0.32
N ALA A 254 -18.04 16.02 -0.62
CA ALA A 254 -17.80 16.21 -2.03
C ALA A 254 -18.42 17.54 -2.49
N SER A 255 -17.68 18.35 -3.24
CA SER A 255 -18.18 19.62 -3.82
C SER A 255 -17.42 19.95 -5.10
N TYR A 256 -17.88 20.95 -5.85
CA TYR A 256 -17.19 21.44 -7.04
C TYR A 256 -17.36 22.94 -7.25
N ARG A 257 -16.65 23.46 -8.27
CA ARG A 257 -16.77 24.82 -8.79
C ARG A 257 -16.83 24.79 -10.30
N LEU A 258 -17.59 25.72 -10.85
CA LEU A 258 -17.66 26.01 -12.27
C LEU A 258 -16.78 27.21 -12.61
N LYS A 259 -16.21 27.18 -13.82
CA LYS A 259 -15.52 28.32 -14.42
C LYS A 259 -15.77 28.26 -15.91
N ASP A 260 -16.28 29.32 -16.50
CA ASP A 260 -16.49 29.34 -17.96
C ASP A 260 -15.15 29.39 -18.72
N ARG A 261 -15.23 29.22 -20.04
CA ARG A 261 -14.06 29.29 -20.93
C ARG A 261 -13.39 30.66 -20.91
N SER A 262 -14.16 31.74 -20.76
CA SER A 262 -13.69 33.11 -20.59
C SER A 262 -12.81 33.26 -19.34
N GLY A 263 -13.07 32.46 -18.32
CA GLY A 263 -12.39 32.43 -17.05
C GLY A 263 -13.14 33.10 -15.91
N ASN A 264 -14.43 33.39 -16.04
CA ASN A 264 -15.25 33.86 -14.92
C ASN A 264 -15.56 32.68 -14.01
N ALA A 265 -15.25 32.83 -12.72
CA ALA A 265 -15.49 31.78 -11.73
C ALA A 265 -16.91 31.90 -11.17
N GLY A 266 -17.66 30.80 -11.23
CA GLY A 266 -18.98 30.67 -10.61
C GLY A 266 -18.90 30.46 -9.09
N PRO A 267 -20.07 30.39 -8.41
CA PRO A 267 -20.13 30.04 -6.99
C PRO A 267 -19.63 28.61 -6.75
N ARG A 268 -19.31 28.31 -5.49
CA ARG A 268 -19.01 26.94 -5.06
C ARG A 268 -20.32 26.20 -4.80
N ALA A 269 -20.43 24.98 -5.31
CA ALA A 269 -21.54 24.09 -5.05
C ALA A 269 -21.66 23.74 -3.55
N LEU A 270 -22.89 23.49 -3.09
CA LEU A 270 -23.13 22.91 -1.77
C LEU A 270 -22.39 21.58 -1.64
N ALA A 271 -21.70 21.39 -0.52
CA ALA A 271 -20.99 20.15 -0.24
C ALA A 271 -21.96 19.05 0.20
N VAL A 272 -21.84 17.89 -0.41
CA VAL A 272 -22.60 16.68 -0.07
C VAL A 272 -21.80 15.85 0.93
N SER A 273 -22.43 15.52 2.05
CA SER A 273 -21.85 14.68 3.10
C SER A 273 -22.08 13.20 2.80
N LEU A 274 -21.01 12.41 2.77
CA LEU A 274 -21.02 10.97 2.51
C LEU A 274 -20.34 10.23 3.67
N LEU A 275 -20.95 9.14 4.14
CA LEU A 275 -20.27 8.22 5.06
C LEU A 275 -19.36 7.29 4.28
N VAL A 276 -18.08 7.23 4.62
CA VAL A 276 -17.10 6.31 4.02
C VAL A 276 -16.71 5.24 5.03
N CYS A 277 -16.84 3.98 4.63
CA CYS A 277 -16.46 2.78 5.35
C CYS A 277 -15.71 1.83 4.40
N ALA A 278 -14.68 2.36 3.74
CA ALA A 278 -13.96 1.70 2.65
C ALA A 278 -12.64 1.07 3.11
N GLN A 279 -12.18 1.34 4.33
CA GLN A 279 -11.05 0.62 4.89
C GLN A 279 -11.46 -0.83 5.23
N PRO A 280 -10.59 -1.82 4.95
CA PRO A 280 -10.84 -3.19 5.40
C PRO A 280 -10.99 -3.19 6.91
N VAL A 281 -12.07 -3.82 7.41
CA VAL A 281 -12.23 -4.03 8.85
C VAL A 281 -11.00 -4.82 9.33
N PRO A 282 -10.22 -4.32 10.31
CA PRO A 282 -9.07 -5.03 10.82
C PRO A 282 -9.47 -6.44 11.26
N ARG A 283 -8.87 -7.44 10.64
CA ARG A 283 -9.11 -8.84 10.99
C ARG A 283 -8.44 -9.14 12.32
N VAL A 284 -9.15 -9.87 13.17
CA VAL A 284 -8.62 -10.33 14.46
C VAL A 284 -8.23 -11.80 14.32
N PHE A 285 -7.02 -12.13 14.76
CA PHE A 285 -6.46 -13.48 14.74
C PHE A 285 -5.97 -13.87 16.14
N PRO A 286 -6.87 -14.29 17.05
CA PRO A 286 -6.50 -14.64 18.42
C PRO A 286 -5.55 -15.85 18.48
N PRO A 287 -4.87 -16.11 19.61
CA PRO A 287 -3.99 -17.27 19.73
C PRO A 287 -4.74 -18.59 19.54
N PRO A 288 -4.12 -19.63 18.93
CA PRO A 288 -4.70 -20.96 18.91
C PRO A 288 -4.79 -21.57 20.30
N ARG A 289 -5.59 -22.63 20.44
CA ARG A 289 -5.67 -23.44 21.66
C ARG A 289 -5.20 -24.87 21.39
N VAL A 290 -4.49 -25.46 22.35
CA VAL A 290 -4.18 -26.89 22.38
C VAL A 290 -5.24 -27.57 23.23
N GLN A 291 -6.02 -28.49 22.66
CA GLN A 291 -7.21 -29.03 23.32
C GLN A 291 -6.89 -29.87 24.56
N GLU A 292 -5.76 -30.55 24.54
CA GLU A 292 -5.28 -31.41 25.62
C GLU A 292 -4.55 -30.61 26.73
N ALA A 293 -4.37 -29.29 26.55
CA ALA A 293 -3.71 -28.43 27.52
C ALA A 293 -4.71 -27.64 28.38
N THR A 294 -4.31 -27.33 29.61
CA THR A 294 -5.12 -26.51 30.53
C THR A 294 -4.46 -25.14 30.74
N GLY A 295 -5.23 -24.05 30.61
CA GLY A 295 -4.72 -22.70 30.83
C GLY A 295 -5.63 -21.59 30.34
N SER A 296 -5.03 -20.45 30.02
CA SER A 296 -5.69 -19.28 29.45
C SER A 296 -5.68 -19.33 27.91
N ALA A 297 -6.26 -18.30 27.28
CA ALA A 297 -6.28 -18.19 25.82
C ALA A 297 -4.86 -18.05 25.22
N SER A 298 -3.92 -17.40 25.92
CA SER A 298 -2.58 -17.10 25.40
C SER A 298 -1.47 -17.94 26.03
N ALA A 299 -1.74 -18.68 27.10
CA ALA A 299 -0.77 -19.59 27.70
C ALA A 299 -1.42 -20.79 28.37
N SER A 300 -0.89 -21.99 28.14
CA SER A 300 -1.41 -23.22 28.74
C SER A 300 -0.30 -24.21 29.09
N ARG A 301 -0.67 -25.20 29.91
CA ARG A 301 0.22 -26.27 30.35
C ARG A 301 -0.31 -27.61 29.85
N LEU A 302 0.58 -28.40 29.26
CA LEU A 302 0.29 -29.72 28.71
C LEU A 302 0.97 -30.81 29.54
N ASP A 303 0.21 -31.80 29.98
CA ASP A 303 0.76 -33.01 30.58
C ASP A 303 1.02 -34.06 29.48
N PRO A 304 2.26 -34.58 29.36
CA PRO A 304 2.60 -35.63 28.40
C PRO A 304 1.66 -36.84 28.39
N VAL A 305 1.02 -37.18 29.52
CA VAL A 305 0.11 -38.34 29.60
C VAL A 305 -1.19 -38.14 28.80
N ASP A 306 -1.55 -36.90 28.46
CA ASP A 306 -2.78 -36.59 27.73
C ASP A 306 -2.60 -36.65 26.19
N VAL A 307 -1.36 -36.84 25.71
CA VAL A 307 -1.00 -36.68 24.28
C VAL A 307 -0.28 -37.88 23.69
N PHE A 308 -0.57 -39.09 24.18
CA PHE A 308 -0.06 -40.33 23.58
C PHE A 308 -0.45 -40.49 22.11
N GLN A 309 -1.57 -39.91 21.69
CA GLN A 309 -2.04 -39.92 20.30
C GLN A 309 -1.66 -38.65 19.52
N GLY A 310 -0.84 -37.78 20.11
CA GLY A 310 -0.56 -36.45 19.61
C GLY A 310 -1.41 -35.38 20.29
N ALA A 311 -1.24 -34.14 19.85
CA ALA A 311 -1.99 -32.99 20.34
C ALA A 311 -2.87 -32.41 19.23
N THR A 312 -3.97 -31.75 19.61
CA THR A 312 -4.91 -31.10 18.70
C THR A 312 -4.87 -29.59 18.90
N VAL A 313 -4.49 -28.87 17.84
CA VAL A 313 -4.52 -27.41 17.82
C VAL A 313 -5.81 -26.95 17.17
N SER A 314 -6.59 -26.13 17.88
CA SER A 314 -7.83 -25.53 17.42
C SER A 314 -7.74 -24.02 17.26
N ILE A 315 -8.30 -23.50 16.18
CA ILE A 315 -8.37 -22.08 15.86
C ILE A 315 -9.69 -21.50 16.41
N PRO A 316 -9.64 -20.42 17.20
CA PRO A 316 -10.83 -19.81 17.79
C PRO A 316 -11.87 -19.34 16.77
N GLU A 317 -13.16 -19.52 17.05
CA GLU A 317 -14.27 -19.12 16.17
C GLU A 317 -14.33 -17.60 15.91
N ASP A 318 -13.86 -16.79 16.86
CA ASP A 318 -13.73 -15.33 16.73
C ASP A 318 -12.54 -14.90 15.85
N ALA A 319 -11.72 -15.84 15.35
CA ALA A 319 -10.78 -15.57 14.28
C ALA A 319 -11.52 -15.31 12.96
N VAL A 320 -11.34 -14.11 12.42
CA VAL A 320 -11.98 -13.68 11.17
C VAL A 320 -11.28 -14.35 9.99
N ILE A 321 -11.83 -15.47 9.51
CA ILE A 321 -11.34 -16.25 8.36
C ILE A 321 -12.50 -16.37 7.37
N PHE A 322 -12.30 -15.84 6.15
CA PHE A 322 -13.33 -15.78 5.12
C PHE A 322 -13.40 -17.07 4.30
N PRO A 323 -14.56 -17.37 3.68
CA PRO A 323 -14.69 -18.53 2.80
C PRO A 323 -13.65 -18.54 1.67
N GLY A 324 -13.01 -19.69 1.45
CA GLY A 324 -11.99 -19.87 0.41
C GLY A 324 -10.56 -19.54 0.85
N GLU A 325 -10.38 -19.02 2.07
CA GLU A 325 -9.07 -18.92 2.70
C GLU A 325 -8.65 -20.26 3.30
N THR A 326 -7.34 -20.45 3.46
CA THR A 326 -6.79 -21.69 4.02
C THR A 326 -5.83 -21.39 5.14
N VAL A 327 -5.58 -22.37 6.00
CA VAL A 327 -4.82 -22.19 7.24
C VAL A 327 -3.79 -23.29 7.42
N ARG A 328 -2.69 -22.97 8.10
CA ARG A 328 -1.78 -23.97 8.70
C ARG A 328 -1.33 -23.53 10.08
N VAL A 329 -0.88 -24.48 10.88
CA VAL A 329 -0.39 -24.27 12.24
C VAL A 329 1.12 -24.49 12.30
N GLN A 330 1.81 -23.57 12.97
CA GLN A 330 3.20 -23.70 13.37
C GLN A 330 3.28 -24.14 14.84
N TRP A 331 4.00 -25.24 15.07
CA TRP A 331 4.33 -25.79 16.38
C TRP A 331 5.82 -25.57 16.68
N ALA A 332 6.11 -24.85 17.77
CA ALA A 332 7.44 -24.37 18.15
C ALA A 332 8.07 -23.37 17.15
N GLU A 333 9.24 -22.82 17.51
CA GLU A 333 9.93 -21.85 16.65
C GLU A 333 10.42 -22.52 15.36
N PRO A 334 10.18 -21.91 14.17
CA PRO A 334 10.65 -22.48 12.91
C PRO A 334 12.16 -22.77 12.92
N GLY A 335 12.53 -24.00 12.54
CA GLY A 335 13.92 -24.44 12.48
C GLY A 335 14.50 -24.94 13.81
N SER A 336 13.76 -24.89 14.92
CA SER A 336 14.16 -25.59 16.14
C SER A 336 13.95 -27.11 16.00
N VAL A 337 14.69 -27.89 16.79
CA VAL A 337 14.40 -29.33 16.96
C VAL A 337 12.96 -29.49 17.44
N GLY A 338 12.22 -30.43 16.85
CA GLY A 338 10.81 -30.67 17.11
C GLY A 338 9.85 -29.60 16.57
N SER A 339 10.34 -28.63 15.80
CA SER A 339 9.44 -27.71 15.09
C SER A 339 8.65 -28.46 14.03
N PHE A 340 7.36 -28.17 13.95
CA PHE A 340 6.46 -28.84 13.03
C PHE A 340 5.51 -27.83 12.41
N LEU A 341 5.35 -27.90 11.10
CA LEU A 341 4.46 -27.06 10.33
C LEU A 341 3.46 -27.98 9.65
N THR A 342 2.17 -27.75 9.88
CA THR A 342 1.14 -28.58 9.24
C THR A 342 0.99 -28.24 7.77
N GLU A 343 0.40 -29.15 7.02
CA GLU A 343 -0.09 -28.85 5.67
C GLU A 343 -1.17 -27.75 5.73
N ILE A 344 -1.30 -27.03 4.61
CA ILE A 344 -2.34 -26.02 4.43
C ILE A 344 -3.68 -26.74 4.24
N ALA A 345 -4.71 -26.33 4.99
CA ALA A 345 -6.04 -26.91 4.92
C ALA A 345 -7.14 -25.85 5.14
N ASP A 346 -8.33 -26.12 4.58
CA ASP A 346 -9.57 -25.47 4.98
C ASP A 346 -10.12 -26.18 6.23
N SER A 347 -9.48 -25.93 7.38
CA SER A 347 -9.80 -26.54 8.67
C SER A 347 -9.48 -25.57 9.80
N ARG A 348 -10.20 -25.72 10.92
CA ARG A 348 -9.91 -25.07 12.20
C ARG A 348 -9.28 -26.02 13.23
N LEU A 349 -9.06 -27.28 12.85
CA LEU A 349 -8.47 -28.32 13.69
C LEU A 349 -7.26 -28.95 12.99
N PHE A 350 -6.15 -29.04 13.72
CA PHE A 350 -4.87 -29.53 13.22
C PHE A 350 -4.25 -30.51 14.22
N SER A 351 -3.81 -31.67 13.73
CA SER A 351 -3.16 -32.69 14.55
C SER A 351 -1.64 -32.52 14.54
N ILE A 352 -1.03 -32.61 15.71
CA ILE A 352 0.41 -32.57 15.93
C ILE A 352 0.87 -33.97 16.35
N PRO A 353 1.81 -34.59 15.62
CA PRO A 353 2.26 -35.95 15.93
C PRO A 353 2.87 -36.07 17.34
N PRO A 354 2.64 -37.19 18.05
CA PRO A 354 3.15 -37.38 19.41
C PRO A 354 4.68 -37.29 19.50
N THR A 355 5.40 -37.73 18.46
CA THR A 355 6.86 -37.61 18.39
C THR A 355 7.32 -36.16 18.39
N GLN A 356 6.59 -35.25 17.71
CA GLN A 356 6.90 -33.82 17.71
C GLN A 356 6.61 -33.17 19.06
N VAL A 357 5.58 -33.63 19.75
CA VAL A 357 5.27 -33.14 21.12
C VAL A 357 6.37 -33.57 22.10
N ALA A 358 6.83 -34.83 22.01
CA ALA A 358 7.81 -35.41 22.93
C ALA A 358 9.16 -34.68 22.93
N GLN A 359 9.59 -34.12 21.80
CA GLN A 359 10.86 -33.37 21.70
C GLN A 359 10.86 -32.07 22.54
N HIS A 360 9.71 -31.68 23.08
CA HIS A 360 9.54 -30.47 23.89
C HIS A 360 9.20 -30.74 25.36
N PHE A 361 9.30 -31.98 25.84
CA PHE A 361 9.09 -32.29 27.25
C PHE A 361 9.97 -31.44 28.16
N GLY A 362 9.35 -30.80 29.16
CA GLY A 362 10.00 -29.88 30.08
C GLY A 362 10.29 -28.48 29.52
N LYS A 363 9.83 -28.15 28.31
CA LYS A 363 10.08 -26.86 27.64
C LYS A 363 8.80 -26.03 27.49
N SER A 364 8.98 -24.76 27.12
CA SER A 364 7.89 -23.89 26.68
C SER A 364 8.12 -23.46 25.24
N ILE A 365 7.08 -23.55 24.41
CA ILE A 365 7.14 -23.28 22.97
C ILE A 365 6.01 -22.33 22.54
N PRO A 366 6.21 -21.55 21.46
CA PRO A 366 5.12 -20.84 20.82
C PRO A 366 4.32 -21.77 19.90
N VAL A 367 3.02 -21.54 19.81
CA VAL A 367 2.10 -22.13 18.82
C VAL A 367 1.30 -21.00 18.19
N TYR A 368 1.22 -20.95 16.86
CA TYR A 368 0.46 -19.93 16.13
C TYR A 368 -0.02 -20.49 14.79
N TYR A 369 -0.92 -19.78 14.12
CA TYR A 369 -1.40 -20.17 12.80
C TYR A 369 -1.26 -19.04 11.77
N GLU A 370 -1.27 -19.44 10.50
CA GLU A 370 -1.12 -18.55 9.34
C GLU A 370 -2.32 -18.71 8.43
N VAL A 371 -2.99 -17.61 8.10
CA VAL A 371 -4.16 -17.57 7.21
C VAL A 371 -3.75 -17.04 5.83
N PHE A 372 -4.03 -17.82 4.79
CA PHE A 372 -3.70 -17.52 3.42
C PHE A 372 -4.91 -16.94 2.69
N GLU A 373 -4.77 -15.68 2.30
CA GLU A 373 -5.72 -14.95 1.47
C GLU A 373 -5.19 -14.88 0.04
N LYS A 374 -6.04 -15.18 -0.96
CA LYS A 374 -5.63 -15.26 -2.37
C LYS A 374 -5.07 -13.94 -2.93
N SER A 375 -5.53 -12.80 -2.42
CA SER A 375 -5.13 -11.44 -2.80
C SER A 375 -3.90 -10.93 -2.08
N ALA A 376 -3.43 -11.61 -1.02
CA ALA A 376 -2.33 -11.14 -0.20
C ALA A 376 -1.00 -11.80 -0.58
N ASP A 377 0.07 -11.00 -0.66
CA ASP A 377 1.43 -11.48 -0.92
C ASP A 377 2.04 -12.22 0.28
N SER A 378 1.46 -12.08 1.48
CA SER A 378 1.93 -12.71 2.71
C SER A 378 0.75 -13.16 3.56
N PRO A 379 0.88 -14.29 4.28
CA PRO A 379 -0.19 -14.77 5.14
C PRO A 379 -0.39 -13.84 6.34
N HIS A 380 -1.62 -13.77 6.81
CA HIS A 380 -1.93 -13.16 8.10
C HIS A 380 -1.49 -14.10 9.22
N ILE A 381 -0.83 -13.57 10.25
CA ILE A 381 -0.28 -14.36 11.35
C ILE A 381 -1.10 -14.11 12.61
N SER A 382 -1.46 -15.17 13.33
CA SER A 382 -2.16 -15.06 14.61
C SER A 382 -1.27 -14.53 15.72
N ASP A 383 -1.90 -14.07 16.80
CA ASP A 383 -1.22 -13.97 18.09
C ASP A 383 -0.64 -15.34 18.49
N ARG A 384 0.44 -15.32 19.27
CA ARG A 384 1.14 -16.54 19.70
C ARG A 384 0.56 -17.07 21.01
N HIS A 385 0.35 -18.38 21.06
CA HIS A 385 0.06 -19.11 22.29
C HIS A 385 1.34 -19.69 22.89
N THR A 386 1.61 -19.48 24.17
CA THR A 386 2.75 -20.07 24.88
C THR A 386 2.34 -21.38 25.55
N LEU A 387 2.82 -22.50 25.03
CA LEU A 387 2.55 -23.83 25.57
C LEU A 387 3.71 -24.32 26.42
N SER A 388 3.49 -24.56 27.72
CA SER A 388 4.45 -25.20 28.61
C SER A 388 4.18 -26.70 28.71
N ILE A 389 5.08 -27.51 28.18
CA ILE A 389 4.94 -28.96 28.19
C ILE A 389 5.70 -29.53 29.39
N MET A 390 5.02 -30.31 30.22
CA MET A 390 5.62 -30.87 31.43
C MET A 390 6.72 -31.89 31.09
N GLY A 391 7.61 -32.14 32.06
CA GLY A 391 8.52 -33.27 31.97
C GLY A 391 7.74 -34.58 32.08
N MET A 392 8.21 -35.61 31.40
CA MET A 392 7.56 -36.91 31.43
C MET A 392 7.88 -37.64 32.74
N THR A 393 6.90 -38.39 33.25
CA THR A 393 7.05 -39.25 34.45
C THR A 393 6.61 -40.67 34.12
N GLY A 394 6.84 -41.61 35.04
CA GLY A 394 6.45 -43.01 34.84
C GLY A 394 7.41 -43.83 33.97
N PHE A 395 8.65 -43.38 33.81
CA PHE A 395 9.70 -44.19 33.20
C PHE A 395 10.03 -45.44 34.04
N PRO A 396 10.41 -46.57 33.41
CA PRO A 396 10.77 -47.78 34.11
C PRO A 396 12.09 -47.63 34.88
N VAL A 397 12.34 -48.53 35.83
CA VAL A 397 13.64 -48.63 36.50
C VAL A 397 14.51 -49.59 35.68
N VAL A 398 15.75 -49.23 35.41
CA VAL A 398 16.71 -50.14 34.76
C VAL A 398 16.91 -51.41 35.60
N GLN A 399 16.94 -52.58 34.97
CA GLN A 399 17.15 -53.86 35.63
C GLN A 399 18.60 -54.31 35.47
N CYS A 400 19.08 -55.14 36.39
CA CYS A 400 20.42 -55.74 36.31
C CYS A 400 20.35 -57.22 36.67
N ASP A 401 20.91 -58.08 35.82
CA ASP A 401 20.88 -59.54 35.97
C ASP A 401 21.66 -60.06 37.20
N LYS A 402 22.53 -59.22 37.78
CA LYS A 402 23.31 -59.50 38.99
C LYS A 402 22.81 -58.79 40.25
N VAL A 403 21.68 -58.09 40.18
CA VAL A 403 21.07 -57.45 41.34
C VAL A 403 19.93 -58.31 41.87
N SER A 404 20.07 -58.75 43.14
CA SER A 404 19.02 -59.47 43.85
C SER A 404 18.92 -58.99 45.29
N GLY A 405 17.70 -58.74 45.78
CA GLY A 405 17.46 -58.22 47.12
C GLY A 405 18.15 -56.88 47.41
N GLY A 406 18.38 -56.04 46.39
CA GLY A 406 19.08 -54.76 46.50
C GLY A 406 20.60 -54.88 46.65
N ARG A 407 21.18 -56.03 46.29
CA ARG A 407 22.61 -56.31 46.40
C ARG A 407 23.17 -56.73 45.04
N LEU A 408 24.39 -56.28 44.75
CA LEU A 408 25.21 -56.74 43.63
C LEU A 408 26.45 -57.42 44.20
N SER A 409 26.59 -58.73 43.99
CA SER A 409 27.72 -59.52 44.49
C SER A 409 28.78 -59.70 43.40
N LEU A 410 30.03 -59.33 43.68
CA LEU A 410 31.16 -59.57 42.79
C LEU A 410 31.48 -61.06 42.63
N HIS A 411 31.15 -61.88 43.64
CA HIS A 411 31.29 -63.33 43.57
C HIS A 411 30.39 -63.96 42.49
N ASP A 412 29.23 -63.37 42.23
CA ASP A 412 28.26 -63.87 41.24
C ASP A 412 28.67 -63.55 39.79
N ILE A 413 29.81 -62.87 39.62
CA ILE A 413 30.39 -62.49 38.34
C ILE A 413 31.72 -63.24 38.16
N ALA A 414 31.80 -64.07 37.12
CA ALA A 414 33.02 -64.78 36.77
C ALA A 414 34.18 -63.81 36.46
N GLU A 415 35.42 -64.28 36.57
CA GLU A 415 36.59 -63.51 36.13
C GLU A 415 36.50 -63.17 34.63
N GLY A 416 36.72 -61.90 34.29
CA GLY A 416 36.48 -61.37 32.95
C GLY A 416 35.00 -61.23 32.56
N GLY A 417 34.06 -61.52 33.46
CA GLY A 417 32.62 -61.37 33.26
C GLY A 417 32.11 -59.95 33.47
N TYR A 418 30.79 -59.79 33.33
CA TYR A 418 30.08 -58.52 33.43
C TYR A 418 28.70 -58.68 34.08
N ALA A 419 28.15 -57.56 34.55
CA ALA A 419 26.73 -57.43 34.90
C ALA A 419 26.02 -56.69 33.76
N ARG A 420 24.90 -57.24 33.30
CA ARG A 420 24.13 -56.72 32.17
C ARG A 420 22.97 -55.89 32.67
N PHE A 421 22.70 -54.78 31.98
CA PHE A 421 21.54 -53.94 32.24
C PHE A 421 20.50 -54.12 31.14
N THR A 422 19.23 -54.20 31.53
CA THR A 422 18.09 -54.18 30.60
C THR A 422 17.12 -53.07 30.99
N LEU A 423 16.37 -52.57 30.03
CA LEU A 423 15.42 -51.49 30.23
C LEU A 423 14.09 -51.85 29.55
N ASP A 424 13.01 -51.88 30.33
CA ASP A 424 11.66 -52.07 29.78
C ASP A 424 11.28 -50.90 28.86
N SER A 425 10.31 -51.13 27.98
CA SER A 425 9.74 -50.09 27.14
C SER A 425 9.19 -48.91 27.95
N TRP A 426 9.25 -47.72 27.35
CA TRP A 426 8.68 -46.52 27.95
C TRP A 426 7.74 -45.78 27.02
N SER A 427 6.94 -44.91 27.61
CA SER A 427 6.04 -44.03 26.89
C SER A 427 6.78 -43.15 25.87
N PHE A 428 6.25 -43.08 24.65
CA PHE A 428 6.84 -42.37 23.51
C PHE A 428 8.16 -42.99 22.98
N MET A 429 8.59 -44.18 23.41
CA MET A 429 9.82 -44.82 22.93
C MET A 429 9.90 -44.85 21.40
N GLY A 430 11.05 -44.42 20.87
CA GLY A 430 11.30 -44.28 19.44
C GLY A 430 12.79 -44.40 19.13
N THR A 431 13.13 -44.90 17.94
CA THR A 431 14.51 -45.12 17.51
C THR A 431 15.28 -43.82 17.18
N ASP A 432 14.59 -42.68 17.20
CA ASP A 432 15.14 -41.34 17.06
C ASP A 432 15.63 -40.75 18.40
N GLN A 433 15.46 -41.49 19.50
CA GLN A 433 15.88 -41.10 20.85
C GLN A 433 17.26 -41.62 21.19
N PHE A 434 17.85 -41.02 22.23
CA PHE A 434 19.15 -41.38 22.75
C PHE A 434 19.07 -41.68 24.25
N VAL A 435 19.74 -42.73 24.71
CA VAL A 435 19.81 -43.14 26.11
C VAL A 435 21.25 -43.08 26.60
N SER A 436 21.45 -42.52 27.80
CA SER A 436 22.69 -42.66 28.55
C SER A 436 22.44 -43.47 29.82
N VAL A 437 23.37 -44.35 30.14
CA VAL A 437 23.38 -45.18 31.35
C VAL A 437 24.72 -44.95 32.05
N GLU A 438 24.67 -44.52 33.31
CA GLU A 438 25.85 -44.26 34.13
C GLU A 438 25.73 -44.99 35.46
N VAL A 439 26.83 -45.60 35.93
CA VAL A 439 26.92 -46.19 37.27
C VAL A 439 27.72 -45.24 38.16
N HIS A 440 27.07 -44.74 39.20
CA HIS A 440 27.63 -43.82 40.20
C HIS A 440 27.91 -44.57 41.50
N GLY A 441 29.04 -44.29 42.15
CA GLY A 441 29.39 -44.89 43.43
C GLY A 441 30.68 -44.30 44.01
N LEU A 442 31.12 -44.76 45.18
CA LEU A 442 32.39 -44.33 45.74
C LEU A 442 33.54 -45.18 45.19
N SER A 443 34.65 -44.54 44.84
CA SER A 443 35.90 -45.17 44.41
C SER A 443 36.57 -45.92 45.57
N SER A 444 37.09 -47.13 45.32
CA SER A 444 37.86 -47.89 46.31
C SER A 444 39.29 -47.36 46.53
N ALA A 445 39.77 -46.47 45.65
CA ALA A 445 41.13 -45.94 45.71
C ALA A 445 41.26 -44.72 46.64
N ASP A 446 40.27 -43.83 46.63
CA ASP A 446 40.35 -42.49 47.24
C ASP A 446 39.03 -42.02 47.88
N ASN A 447 37.99 -42.88 47.92
CA ASN A 447 36.65 -42.56 48.42
C ASN A 447 35.97 -41.38 47.70
N ALA A 448 36.42 -40.97 46.52
CA ALA A 448 35.77 -39.95 45.70
C ALA A 448 34.59 -40.54 44.89
N LEU A 449 33.71 -39.68 44.36
CA LEU A 449 32.66 -40.12 43.42
C LEU A 449 33.30 -40.67 42.15
N LEU A 450 33.05 -41.93 41.86
CA LEU A 450 33.36 -42.59 40.61
C LEU A 450 32.10 -42.69 39.75
N VAL A 451 32.22 -42.34 38.48
CA VAL A 451 31.18 -42.52 37.47
C VAL A 451 31.75 -43.38 36.36
N VAL A 452 31.07 -44.48 36.04
CA VAL A 452 31.38 -45.34 34.90
C VAL A 452 30.24 -45.20 33.90
N SER A 453 30.55 -44.68 32.70
CA SER A 453 29.58 -44.62 31.60
C SER A 453 29.44 -46.01 30.99
N VAL A 454 28.22 -46.53 30.98
CA VAL A 454 27.85 -47.83 30.38
C VAL A 454 27.35 -47.61 28.96
N LEU A 455 26.45 -46.65 28.77
CA LEU A 455 26.02 -46.16 27.47
C LEU A 455 26.11 -44.63 27.50
N ASP A 456 26.65 -44.05 26.43
CA ASP A 456 26.75 -42.61 26.27
C ASP A 456 26.12 -42.20 24.95
N GLU A 457 25.09 -41.35 25.01
CA GLU A 457 24.30 -40.89 23.87
C GLU A 457 23.99 -42.02 22.88
N TYR A 458 23.57 -43.18 23.40
CA TYR A 458 23.38 -44.37 22.59
C TYR A 458 21.98 -44.33 21.95
N PRO A 459 21.86 -44.43 20.61
CA PRO A 459 20.56 -44.40 19.97
C PRO A 459 19.73 -45.61 20.39
N VAL A 460 18.44 -45.40 20.62
CA VAL A 460 17.52 -46.49 20.94
C VAL A 460 17.48 -47.46 19.74
N PRO A 461 17.90 -48.73 19.91
CA PRO A 461 18.16 -49.60 18.77
C PRO A 461 16.87 -50.12 18.11
N VAL A 462 15.82 -50.31 18.90
CA VAL A 462 14.53 -50.86 18.49
C VAL A 462 13.45 -50.39 19.47
N VAL A 463 12.19 -50.36 19.03
CA VAL A 463 11.03 -50.25 19.92
C VAL A 463 10.55 -51.67 20.21
N ASP A 464 10.85 -52.17 21.41
CA ASP A 464 10.52 -53.52 21.89
C ASP A 464 10.16 -53.47 23.37
N ASP A 465 9.53 -54.52 23.89
CA ASP A 465 9.05 -54.58 25.29
C ASP A 465 10.20 -54.44 26.31
N GLU A 466 11.40 -54.90 25.96
CA GLU A 466 12.64 -54.76 26.72
C GLU A 466 13.82 -54.58 25.75
N ILE A 467 14.77 -53.68 26.09
CA ILE A 467 16.00 -53.47 25.32
C ILE A 467 17.27 -53.70 26.17
N ASP A 468 18.37 -54.02 25.48
CA ASP A 468 19.70 -54.05 26.08
C ASP A 468 20.16 -52.63 26.46
N ALA A 469 20.51 -52.43 27.73
CA ALA A 469 20.97 -51.16 28.28
C ALA A 469 22.47 -51.18 28.62
N GLY A 470 23.22 -52.03 27.91
CA GLY A 470 24.66 -52.19 28.06
C GLY A 470 25.07 -53.08 29.23
N HIS A 471 26.35 -53.07 29.56
CA HIS A 471 26.90 -53.89 30.64
C HIS A 471 28.09 -53.20 31.30
N ILE A 472 28.35 -53.56 32.56
CA ILE A 472 29.53 -53.11 33.31
C ILE A 472 30.44 -54.30 33.64
N SER A 473 31.73 -54.17 33.35
CA SER A 473 32.70 -55.25 33.57
C SER A 473 32.95 -55.47 35.06
N LYS A 474 33.31 -56.69 35.46
CA LYS A 474 33.78 -56.97 36.84
C LYS A 474 34.99 -56.12 37.21
N THR A 475 35.87 -55.87 36.24
CA THR A 475 37.05 -54.99 36.41
C THR A 475 36.63 -53.58 36.78
N ASP A 476 35.60 -53.03 36.14
CA ASP A 476 35.09 -51.71 36.48
C ASP A 476 34.35 -51.70 37.82
N LEU A 477 33.56 -52.73 38.11
CA LEU A 477 32.89 -52.88 39.40
C LEU A 477 33.89 -52.93 40.57
N ASN A 478 35.05 -53.56 40.40
CA ASN A 478 36.11 -53.62 41.41
C ASN A 478 36.75 -52.25 41.74
N ARG A 479 36.53 -51.23 40.90
CA ARG A 479 36.98 -49.86 41.16
C ARG A 479 36.09 -49.15 42.17
N PHE A 480 34.90 -49.67 42.45
CA PHE A 480 33.99 -49.12 43.46
C PHE A 480 34.24 -49.71 44.85
N MET A 481 33.93 -48.95 45.89
CA MET A 481 34.09 -49.33 47.28
C MET A 481 33.02 -50.34 47.72
N ILE A 482 33.47 -51.52 48.12
CA ILE A 482 32.61 -52.59 48.66
C ILE A 482 31.90 -52.11 49.94
N GLY A 483 30.65 -52.55 50.12
CA GLY A 483 29.80 -52.16 51.24
C GLY A 483 29.07 -50.83 51.05
N THR A 484 29.25 -50.16 49.91
CA THR A 484 28.56 -48.90 49.58
C THR A 484 27.52 -49.05 48.47
N GLN A 485 26.64 -48.06 48.38
CA GLN A 485 25.56 -48.03 47.39
C GLN A 485 26.10 -47.60 46.02
N LEU A 486 25.77 -48.37 45.00
CA LEU A 486 25.81 -47.99 43.59
C LEU A 486 24.44 -47.44 43.17
N ASP A 487 24.47 -46.39 42.36
CA ASP A 487 23.31 -45.72 41.78
C ASP A 487 23.44 -45.77 40.26
N VAL A 488 22.66 -46.65 39.62
CA VAL A 488 22.60 -46.75 38.16
C VAL A 488 21.55 -45.78 37.67
N ARG A 489 22.00 -44.75 36.95
CA ARG A 489 21.19 -43.65 36.45
C ARG A 489 20.99 -43.80 34.97
N VAL A 490 19.73 -43.73 34.55
CA VAL A 490 19.35 -43.73 33.13
C VAL A 490 18.69 -42.40 32.80
N ARG A 491 18.99 -41.87 31.63
CA ARG A 491 18.34 -40.69 31.07
C ARG A 491 18.08 -40.89 29.58
N VAL A 492 16.99 -40.32 29.09
CA VAL A 492 16.62 -40.33 27.66
C VAL A 492 16.54 -38.92 27.12
N SER A 493 16.97 -38.72 25.88
CA SER A 493 16.74 -37.51 25.10
C SER A 493 15.75 -37.79 23.98
N PHE A 494 14.74 -36.91 23.87
CA PHE A 494 13.75 -36.90 22.79
C PHE A 494 14.07 -35.89 21.68
N ASP A 495 15.14 -35.11 21.84
CA ASP A 495 15.38 -33.88 21.11
C ASP A 495 16.83 -33.79 20.61
N GLN A 496 17.36 -34.90 20.09
CA GLN A 496 18.72 -34.97 19.53
C GLN A 496 19.80 -34.54 20.53
N THR A 497 19.74 -35.10 21.75
CA THR A 497 20.66 -34.91 22.88
C THR A 497 20.70 -33.51 23.49
N LEU A 498 19.82 -32.59 23.07
CA LEU A 498 19.74 -31.22 23.61
C LEU A 498 19.24 -31.17 25.06
N SER A 499 18.32 -32.06 25.44
CA SER A 499 17.84 -32.19 26.82
C SER A 499 17.60 -33.65 27.20
N TRP A 500 17.57 -33.89 28.51
CA TRP A 500 17.57 -35.23 29.07
C TRP A 500 16.51 -35.38 30.17
N GLN A 501 15.67 -36.39 30.03
CA GLN A 501 14.66 -36.77 31.01
C GLN A 501 15.17 -37.94 31.86
N PRO A 502 15.21 -37.82 33.20
CA PRO A 502 15.76 -38.86 34.06
C PRO A 502 14.75 -39.99 34.30
N PHE A 503 15.25 -41.22 34.27
CA PHE A 503 14.53 -42.40 34.74
C PHE A 503 14.75 -42.55 36.26
N PRO A 504 13.86 -43.28 36.97
CA PRO A 504 14.15 -43.73 38.31
C PRO A 504 15.45 -44.57 38.37
N SER A 505 16.32 -44.24 39.32
CA SER A 505 17.58 -44.96 39.54
C SER A 505 17.39 -46.39 40.07
N LEU A 506 18.19 -47.33 39.58
CA LEU A 506 18.42 -48.60 40.27
C LEU A 506 19.50 -48.42 41.35
N ARG A 507 19.18 -48.78 42.59
CA ARG A 507 20.09 -48.67 43.73
C ARG A 507 20.42 -50.05 44.28
N ALA A 508 21.71 -50.39 44.35
CA ALA A 508 22.17 -51.66 44.88
C ALA A 508 23.44 -51.47 45.73
N THR A 509 23.58 -52.22 46.83
CA THR A 509 24.84 -52.23 47.60
C THR A 509 25.82 -53.23 47.00
N LEU A 510 27.07 -52.81 46.78
CA LEU A 510 28.13 -53.65 46.24
C LEU A 510 28.71 -54.56 47.32
N TYR A 511 28.80 -55.87 47.06
CA TYR A 511 29.39 -56.88 47.94
C TYR A 511 30.50 -57.65 47.24
N ALA A 512 31.44 -58.18 48.04
CA ALA A 512 32.50 -59.06 47.59
C ALA A 512 31.99 -60.47 47.32
#